data_AF-A0A2G5U623-F1
#
_entry.id   AF-A0A2G5U623-F1
#
_cell.length_a   1.000
_cell.length_b   1.000
_cell.length_c   1.000
_cell.angle_alpha   90.00
_cell.angle_beta   90.00
_cell.angle_gamma   90.00
#
_symmetry.space_group_name_H-M   'P 1'
#
loop_
_entity.id
_entity.type
_entity.pdbx_description
1 polymer ?
#
loop_
_entity_poly.entity_id
_entity_poly.type
_entity_poly.pdbx_seq_one_letter_code
_entity_poly.pdbx_strand_id
1 'polypeptide(L)'
;MLVNRRFMLVFAEQAPKALFKQGEQSPTEAIKSASATKSEPVSPPESTQTAIVEEKQFVWETISIENTNFQAMSIISEHGFRMDGRRPAQIRNINTRLGLNRNAEGSCYLEHGNTKVLCAVYGPYEGKASKRLEDRCAIVCQYSTTTFSGLERKNRPRGDRKSTEISRLLEKAFESVILTESFPRSQIDIFCEVIQGDGSNLAACVNATSLALADAGIPMKGIASAATCGIVETKPIVDLTSREETDLLPRVTLATICGRDEVILVELQNRLHIDHLSVVMDAAKATCADVYECLAVVAQQHLKACAPILGN
;
A
#
# COMPACT_ATOMS: atom_id res chain seq x y z
N MET A 1 -24.45 1.34 -12.29
CA MET A 1 -24.41 2.81 -12.13
C MET A 1 -24.17 3.10 -10.66
N LEU A 2 -23.01 3.66 -10.38
CA LEU A 2 -22.44 3.97 -9.08
C LEU A 2 -22.85 5.41 -8.78
N VAL A 3 -23.92 5.70 -8.02
CA VAL A 3 -24.34 7.12 -7.94
C VAL A 3 -24.96 7.54 -6.62
N ASN A 4 -24.09 8.04 -5.75
CA ASN A 4 -24.11 9.45 -5.35
C ASN A 4 -25.51 10.05 -5.09
N ARG A 5 -25.90 10.12 -3.80
CA ARG A 5 -27.10 10.81 -3.29
C ARG A 5 -27.21 12.31 -3.66
N ARG A 6 -26.22 12.85 -4.38
CA ARG A 6 -26.18 14.24 -4.87
C ARG A 6 -26.50 14.40 -6.36
N PHE A 7 -26.76 13.31 -7.10
CA PHE A 7 -27.16 13.35 -8.52
C PHE A 7 -28.66 13.13 -8.75
N MET A 8 -29.41 12.70 -7.73
CA MET A 8 -30.86 12.43 -7.84
C MET A 8 -31.75 13.68 -7.90
N LEU A 9 -31.19 14.87 -7.66
CA LEU A 9 -31.95 16.12 -7.72
C LEU A 9 -31.90 16.82 -9.09
N VAL A 10 -31.06 16.37 -10.03
CA VAL A 10 -30.84 17.10 -11.29
C VAL A 10 -31.46 16.41 -12.52
N PHE A 11 -31.82 15.12 -12.44
CA PHE A 11 -32.46 14.39 -13.55
C PHE A 11 -33.98 14.25 -13.45
N ALA A 12 -34.61 14.69 -12.36
CA ALA A 12 -36.06 14.70 -12.24
C ALA A 12 -36.74 15.74 -13.16
N GLU A 13 -35.97 16.55 -13.88
CA GLU A 13 -36.48 17.71 -14.61
C GLU A 13 -36.68 17.48 -16.12
N GLN A 14 -36.15 16.42 -16.74
CA GLN A 14 -36.30 16.23 -18.20
C GLN A 14 -36.56 14.79 -18.68
N ALA A 15 -37.85 14.55 -19.00
CA ALA A 15 -38.45 13.67 -20.02
C ALA A 15 -38.80 12.19 -19.69
N PRO A 16 -39.84 11.58 -20.33
CA PRO A 16 -41.05 12.12 -20.97
C PRO A 16 -42.37 11.62 -20.32
N LYS A 17 -43.42 12.44 -20.42
CA LYS A 17 -44.78 12.24 -19.88
C LYS A 17 -45.61 11.20 -20.65
N ALA A 18 -45.10 10.00 -20.89
CA ALA A 18 -45.80 9.03 -21.72
C ALA A 18 -45.67 7.61 -21.17
N LEU A 19 -46.32 7.32 -20.04
CA LEU A 19 -46.72 5.95 -19.64
C LEU A 19 -47.47 5.91 -18.29
N PHE A 20 -48.44 6.79 -18.02
CA PHE A 20 -49.41 6.55 -16.95
C PHE A 20 -50.80 7.09 -17.34
N LYS A 21 -51.82 6.22 -17.23
CA LYS A 21 -53.22 6.53 -17.50
C LYS A 21 -53.71 7.57 -16.48
N GLN A 22 -54.45 8.57 -16.97
CA GLN A 22 -55.04 9.64 -16.17
C GLN A 22 -56.00 9.05 -15.12
N GLY A 23 -55.70 9.21 -13.83
CA GLY A 23 -56.68 8.92 -12.78
C GLY A 23 -56.16 8.64 -11.37
N GLU A 24 -54.90 8.24 -11.18
CA GLU A 24 -54.39 7.91 -9.82
C GLU A 24 -53.39 8.95 -9.31
N GLN A 25 -53.54 9.33 -8.03
CA GLN A 25 -52.65 10.25 -7.32
C GLN A 25 -51.26 9.64 -7.16
N SER A 26 -50.23 10.48 -7.26
CA SER A 26 -48.84 10.04 -7.20
C SER A 26 -48.46 9.50 -5.80
N PRO A 27 -47.56 8.50 -5.69
CA PRO A 27 -47.15 7.92 -4.40
C PRO A 27 -46.56 8.95 -3.41
N THR A 28 -46.12 10.10 -3.92
CA THR A 28 -45.56 11.21 -3.14
C THR A 28 -46.62 11.98 -2.36
N GLU A 29 -47.88 12.01 -2.82
CA GLU A 29 -48.99 12.73 -2.17
C GLU A 29 -49.62 11.90 -1.04
N ALA A 30 -49.68 10.58 -1.19
CA ALA A 30 -50.13 9.65 -0.14
C ALA A 30 -49.20 9.64 1.09
N ILE A 31 -47.89 9.83 0.87
CA ILE A 31 -46.91 9.89 1.97
C ILE A 31 -47.01 11.22 2.72
N LYS A 32 -47.33 12.32 2.03
CA LYS A 32 -47.54 13.63 2.67
C LYS A 32 -48.82 13.68 3.49
N SER A 33 -49.92 13.07 3.04
CA SER A 33 -51.18 13.02 3.81
C SER A 33 -51.09 12.14 5.05
N ALA A 34 -50.31 11.05 5.01
CA ALA A 34 -50.05 10.20 6.19
C ALA A 34 -49.19 10.90 7.27
N SER A 35 -48.34 11.85 6.88
CA SER A 35 -47.47 12.60 7.80
C SER A 35 -48.14 13.77 8.53
N ALA A 36 -49.40 14.10 8.20
CA ALA A 36 -50.10 15.28 8.72
C ALA A 36 -51.07 15.01 9.89
N THR A 37 -51.28 13.76 10.30
CA THR A 37 -52.14 13.43 11.44
C THR A 37 -51.30 13.37 12.72
N LYS A 38 -51.28 14.47 13.48
CA LYS A 38 -50.79 14.51 14.87
C LYS A 38 -51.62 13.54 15.72
N SER A 39 -51.04 12.42 16.13
CA SER A 39 -51.51 11.65 17.28
C SER A 39 -50.97 12.30 18.56
N GLU A 40 -51.87 12.68 19.47
CA GLU A 40 -51.53 13.15 20.82
C GLU A 40 -50.69 12.10 21.57
N PRO A 41 -49.70 12.50 22.38
CA PRO A 41 -48.88 11.55 23.12
C PRO A 41 -49.64 11.08 24.37
N VAL A 42 -50.14 9.85 24.33
CA VAL A 42 -50.48 9.11 25.57
C VAL A 42 -49.20 8.43 26.04
N SER A 43 -48.66 8.91 27.16
CA SER A 43 -47.48 8.34 27.81
C SER A 43 -47.76 6.93 28.35
N PRO A 44 -47.01 5.89 27.95
CA PRO A 44 -47.06 4.60 28.63
C PRO A 44 -46.26 4.65 29.95
N PRO A 45 -46.62 3.86 30.98
CA PRO A 45 -45.96 3.88 32.28
C PRO A 45 -44.46 3.50 32.19
N GLU A 46 -43.66 4.17 33.02
CA GLU A 46 -42.18 4.23 32.98
C GLU A 46 -41.47 2.86 33.06
N SER A 47 -42.14 1.79 33.49
CA SER A 47 -41.55 0.44 33.59
C SER A 47 -41.35 -0.27 32.25
N THR A 48 -42.04 0.15 31.18
CA THR A 48 -42.00 -0.56 29.89
C THR A 48 -41.01 0.05 28.89
N GLN A 49 -40.59 1.30 29.12
CA GLN A 49 -39.65 2.00 28.24
C GLN A 49 -38.20 1.51 28.43
N THR A 50 -37.82 1.17 29.66
CA THR A 50 -36.49 0.63 29.97
C THR A 50 -36.28 -0.73 29.31
N ALA A 51 -37.30 -1.60 29.34
CA ALA A 51 -37.23 -2.93 28.73
C ALA A 51 -37.12 -2.90 27.20
N ILE A 52 -37.83 -2.00 26.52
CA ILE A 52 -37.79 -1.88 25.05
C ILE A 52 -36.48 -1.23 24.57
N VAL A 53 -35.89 -0.33 25.37
CA VAL A 53 -34.58 0.24 25.10
C VAL A 53 -33.49 -0.82 25.29
N GLU A 54 -33.55 -1.61 26.37
CA GLU A 54 -32.65 -2.73 26.60
C GLU A 54 -32.77 -3.80 25.51
N GLU A 55 -33.97 -4.18 25.07
CA GLU A 55 -34.16 -5.14 23.96
C GLU A 55 -33.63 -4.60 22.63
N LYS A 56 -33.86 -3.33 22.30
CA LYS A 56 -33.30 -2.73 21.08
C LYS A 56 -31.79 -2.58 21.13
N GLN A 57 -31.23 -2.31 22.30
CA GLN A 57 -29.80 -2.18 22.52
C GLN A 57 -29.13 -3.55 22.50
N PHE A 58 -29.77 -4.58 23.05
CA PHE A 58 -29.36 -5.98 23.00
C PHE A 58 -29.47 -6.56 21.58
N VAL A 59 -30.52 -6.24 20.82
CA VAL A 59 -30.66 -6.64 19.41
C VAL A 59 -29.64 -5.91 18.54
N TRP A 60 -29.35 -4.64 18.80
CA TRP A 60 -28.28 -3.92 18.10
C TRP A 60 -26.88 -4.44 18.46
N GLU A 61 -26.64 -4.80 19.72
CA GLU A 61 -25.40 -5.47 20.15
C GLU A 61 -25.29 -6.87 19.54
N THR A 62 -26.37 -7.65 19.51
CA THR A 62 -26.38 -9.00 18.92
C THR A 62 -26.20 -8.95 17.41
N ILE A 63 -26.85 -8.01 16.70
CA ILE A 63 -26.62 -7.77 15.26
C ILE A 63 -25.21 -7.22 15.01
N SER A 64 -24.65 -6.43 15.92
CA SER A 64 -23.26 -5.97 15.85
C SER A 64 -22.27 -7.11 16.10
N ILE A 65 -22.60 -8.07 16.97
CA ILE A 65 -21.83 -9.28 17.27
C ILE A 65 -21.92 -10.31 16.13
N GLU A 66 -23.10 -10.48 15.52
CA GLU A 66 -23.27 -11.34 14.34
C GLU A 66 -22.60 -10.73 13.10
N ASN A 67 -22.66 -9.41 12.90
CA ASN A 67 -21.94 -8.74 11.81
C ASN A 67 -20.43 -8.67 12.03
N THR A 68 -19.93 -8.71 13.27
CA THR A 68 -18.49 -8.85 13.54
C THR A 68 -18.01 -10.29 13.33
N ASN A 69 -18.87 -11.29 13.54
CA ASN A 69 -18.59 -12.68 13.18
C ASN A 69 -18.73 -12.97 11.68
N PHE A 70 -19.48 -12.17 10.92
CA PHE A 70 -19.79 -12.46 9.52
C PHE A 70 -18.66 -12.17 8.52
N GLN A 71 -17.56 -11.50 8.88
CA GLN A 71 -16.39 -11.34 8.00
C GLN A 71 -15.08 -11.18 8.79
N ALA A 72 -14.77 -12.09 9.71
CA ALA A 72 -13.37 -12.51 9.80
C ALA A 72 -13.10 -13.29 8.51
N MET A 73 -12.84 -12.58 7.40
CA MET A 73 -12.41 -13.23 6.16
C MET A 73 -11.24 -14.12 6.53
N SER A 74 -11.44 -15.43 6.51
CA SER A 74 -10.33 -16.37 6.59
C SER A 74 -9.43 -16.04 5.40
N ILE A 75 -8.33 -15.34 5.70
CA ILE A 75 -7.38 -14.84 4.70
C ILE A 75 -6.90 -16.00 3.81
N ILE A 76 -6.86 -17.18 4.42
CA ILE A 76 -6.61 -18.45 3.78
C ILE A 76 -7.92 -19.24 3.81
N SER A 77 -8.43 -19.60 2.63
CA SER A 77 -9.55 -20.54 2.48
C SER A 77 -9.16 -21.92 3.00
N GLU A 78 -10.15 -22.76 3.36
CA GLU A 78 -9.94 -24.17 3.74
C GLU A 78 -9.10 -24.95 2.71
N HIS A 79 -9.22 -24.57 1.43
CA HIS A 79 -8.45 -25.16 0.32
C HIS A 79 -6.99 -24.68 0.23
N GLY A 80 -6.53 -23.83 1.15
CA GLY A 80 -5.15 -23.32 1.20
C GLY A 80 -4.83 -22.21 0.21
N PHE A 81 -5.86 -21.61 -0.40
CA PHE A 81 -5.72 -20.46 -1.32
C PHE A 81 -6.09 -19.16 -0.63
N ARG A 82 -5.42 -18.07 -1.03
CA ARG A 82 -5.76 -16.70 -0.61
C ARG A 82 -6.94 -16.17 -1.41
N MET A 83 -7.46 -15.02 -0.99
CA MET A 83 -8.52 -14.29 -1.69
C MET A 83 -8.18 -14.00 -3.17
N ASP A 84 -6.89 -13.86 -3.50
CA ASP A 84 -6.41 -13.64 -4.86
C ASP A 84 -6.25 -14.93 -5.68
N GLY A 85 -6.46 -16.10 -5.08
CA GLY A 85 -6.18 -17.41 -5.70
C GLY A 85 -4.70 -17.85 -5.65
N ARG A 86 -3.83 -17.08 -4.97
CA ARG A 86 -2.41 -17.42 -4.77
C ARG A 86 -2.19 -18.38 -3.61
N ARG A 87 -1.07 -19.10 -3.64
CA ARG A 87 -0.57 -19.83 -2.45
C ARG A 87 0.03 -18.86 -1.41
N PRO A 88 0.08 -19.23 -0.12
CA PRO A 88 0.66 -18.39 0.93
C PRO A 88 2.12 -17.96 0.68
N ALA A 89 2.93 -18.85 0.11
CA ALA A 89 4.34 -18.59 -0.18
C ALA A 89 4.59 -17.95 -1.57
N GLN A 90 3.55 -17.62 -2.32
CA GLN A 90 3.68 -17.17 -3.71
C GLN A 90 3.57 -15.64 -3.82
N ILE A 91 4.61 -15.02 -4.37
CA ILE A 91 4.65 -13.57 -4.69
C ILE A 91 3.75 -13.22 -5.89
N ARG A 92 3.38 -11.94 -6.00
CA ARG A 92 2.75 -11.39 -7.21
C ARG A 92 3.77 -11.24 -8.33
N ASN A 93 3.26 -11.10 -9.55
CA ASN A 93 4.11 -10.80 -10.69
C ASN A 93 4.76 -9.42 -10.53
N ILE A 94 6.05 -9.35 -10.81
CA ILE A 94 6.84 -8.12 -10.76
C ILE A 94 7.15 -7.72 -12.20
N ASN A 95 6.65 -6.56 -12.62
CA ASN A 95 7.01 -5.93 -13.89
C ASN A 95 7.78 -4.66 -13.61
N THR A 96 8.93 -4.48 -14.24
CA THR A 96 9.78 -3.32 -14.03
C THR A 96 10.19 -2.70 -15.36
N ARG A 97 10.34 -1.38 -15.36
CA ARG A 97 10.85 -0.60 -16.49
C ARG A 97 11.85 0.42 -15.97
N LEU A 98 13.08 0.33 -16.47
CA LEU A 98 14.18 1.24 -16.16
C LEU A 98 14.25 2.37 -17.19
N GLY A 99 14.85 3.51 -16.85
CA GLY A 99 15.09 4.61 -17.78
C GLY A 99 13.82 5.32 -18.29
N LEU A 100 12.74 5.36 -17.50
CA LEU A 100 11.47 6.00 -17.89
C LEU A 100 11.62 7.52 -18.03
N ASN A 101 12.35 8.16 -17.11
CA ASN A 101 12.54 9.60 -17.09
C ASN A 101 13.94 9.96 -17.55
N ARG A 102 14.06 10.52 -18.76
CA ARG A 102 15.34 10.93 -19.35
C ARG A 102 15.99 12.14 -18.67
N ASN A 103 15.21 12.90 -17.89
CA ASN A 103 15.73 14.07 -17.19
C ASN A 103 16.32 13.72 -15.82
N ALA A 104 16.02 12.53 -15.30
CA ALA A 104 16.68 12.00 -14.11
C ALA A 104 17.89 11.16 -14.54
N GLU A 105 18.91 11.09 -13.69
CA GLU A 105 20.10 10.26 -13.97
C GLU A 105 19.78 8.78 -13.88
N GLY A 106 18.88 8.40 -12.96
CA GLY A 106 18.29 7.07 -12.92
C GLY A 106 16.81 7.12 -12.64
N SER A 107 16.07 6.20 -13.25
CA SER A 107 14.64 6.08 -12.99
C SER A 107 14.14 4.65 -13.11
N CYS A 108 13.17 4.30 -12.26
CA CYS A 108 12.55 2.99 -12.28
C CYS A 108 11.04 3.12 -12.07
N TYR A 109 10.28 2.44 -12.91
CA TYR A 109 8.87 2.17 -12.68
C TYR A 109 8.70 0.69 -12.36
N LEU A 110 8.14 0.40 -11.18
CA LEU A 110 7.96 -0.94 -10.67
C LEU A 110 6.47 -1.19 -10.41
N GLU A 111 5.97 -2.29 -10.97
CA GLU A 111 4.66 -2.84 -10.69
C GLU A 111 4.84 -4.16 -9.96
N HIS A 112 4.38 -4.23 -8.72
CA HIS A 112 4.30 -5.46 -7.94
C HIS A 112 2.82 -5.82 -7.78
N GLY A 113 2.32 -6.66 -8.69
CA GLY A 113 0.88 -6.85 -8.86
C GLY A 113 0.17 -5.54 -9.19
N ASN A 114 -0.69 -5.07 -8.28
CA ASN A 114 -1.39 -3.78 -8.44
C ASN A 114 -0.67 -2.60 -7.77
N THR A 115 0.39 -2.85 -6.99
CA THR A 115 1.19 -1.78 -6.38
C THR A 115 2.12 -1.20 -7.43
N LYS A 116 2.02 0.10 -7.70
CA LYS A 116 2.78 0.81 -8.73
C LYS A 116 3.59 1.92 -8.09
N VAL A 117 4.90 1.86 -8.27
CA VAL A 117 5.86 2.79 -7.69
C VAL A 117 6.73 3.38 -8.80
N LEU A 118 6.88 4.70 -8.77
CA LEU A 118 7.83 5.43 -9.58
C LEU A 118 8.97 5.90 -8.68
N CYS A 119 10.20 5.58 -9.06
CA CYS A 119 11.40 6.05 -8.41
C CYS A 119 12.24 6.87 -9.39
N ALA A 120 12.75 8.01 -8.92
CA ALA A 120 13.70 8.84 -9.64
C ALA A 120 14.88 9.13 -8.72
N VAL A 121 16.09 9.03 -9.27
CA VAL A 121 17.34 9.28 -8.59
C VAL A 121 18.04 10.44 -9.30
N TYR A 122 18.49 11.39 -8.49
CA TYR A 122 19.40 12.46 -8.90
C TYR A 122 20.72 12.19 -8.20
N GLY A 123 21.72 11.80 -8.98
CA GLY A 123 23.01 11.37 -8.49
C GLY A 123 23.93 12.54 -8.17
N PRO A 124 25.21 12.25 -7.91
CA PRO A 124 25.98 12.97 -6.92
C PRO A 124 26.28 14.42 -7.35
N TYR A 125 25.55 15.37 -6.78
CA TYR A 125 25.81 16.80 -6.92
C TYR A 125 26.20 17.43 -5.59
N GLU A 126 26.71 18.66 -5.63
CA GLU A 126 27.07 19.38 -4.41
C GLU A 126 25.81 19.79 -3.64
N GLY A 127 25.58 19.12 -2.52
CA GLY A 127 24.40 19.30 -1.68
C GLY A 127 24.34 20.65 -0.97
N LYS A 128 23.24 20.89 -0.26
CA LYS A 128 23.10 22.11 0.57
C LYS A 128 24.14 22.09 1.69
N ALA A 129 24.74 23.25 1.96
CA ALA A 129 25.77 23.40 3.01
C ALA A 129 25.36 22.84 4.38
N SER A 130 24.07 22.88 4.73
CA SER A 130 23.56 22.38 6.02
C SER A 130 23.50 20.86 6.14
N LYS A 131 23.52 20.12 5.03
CA LYS A 131 23.47 18.64 5.00
C LYS A 131 24.77 18.04 4.48
N ARG A 132 25.81 18.86 4.32
CA ARG A 132 27.09 18.43 3.78
C ARG A 132 27.83 17.62 4.83
N LEU A 133 28.17 16.39 4.46
CA LEU A 133 29.07 15.53 5.22
C LEU A 133 30.43 15.56 4.51
N GLU A 134 31.50 15.78 5.26
CA GLU A 134 32.85 15.92 4.69
C GLU A 134 33.41 14.58 4.23
N ASP A 135 33.19 13.53 5.02
CA ASP A 135 33.78 12.21 4.81
C ASP A 135 32.93 11.27 3.95
N ARG A 136 31.62 11.54 3.81
CA ARG A 136 30.67 10.64 3.13
C ARG A 136 29.62 11.39 2.32
N CYS A 137 29.00 10.69 1.37
CA CYS A 137 27.84 11.20 0.65
C CYS A 137 26.62 11.32 1.58
N ALA A 138 25.89 12.43 1.48
CA ALA A 138 24.59 12.57 2.11
C ALA A 138 23.51 11.93 1.21
N ILE A 139 22.68 11.05 1.77
CA ILE A 139 21.56 10.45 1.04
C ILE A 139 20.29 11.11 1.55
N VAL A 140 19.43 11.59 0.64
CA VAL A 140 18.13 12.16 1.00
C VAL A 140 17.06 11.40 0.26
N CYS A 141 16.26 10.64 1.02
CA CYS A 141 15.11 9.93 0.49
C CYS A 141 13.84 10.72 0.76
N GLN A 142 13.00 10.90 -0.26
CA GLN A 142 11.66 11.43 -0.12
C GLN A 142 10.64 10.42 -0.62
N TYR A 143 9.84 9.91 0.31
CA TYR A 143 8.68 9.08 0.00
C TYR A 143 7.41 9.94 -0.06
N SER A 144 6.66 9.80 -1.15
CA SER A 144 5.36 10.43 -1.35
C SER A 144 4.35 9.39 -1.82
N THR A 145 3.10 9.57 -1.42
CA THR A 145 2.00 8.72 -1.88
C THR A 145 1.00 9.61 -2.60
N THR A 146 0.66 9.29 -3.83
CA THR A 146 -0.27 10.11 -4.60
C THR A 146 -1.69 10.04 -3.98
N THR A 147 -2.46 11.11 -4.10
CA THR A 147 -3.77 11.21 -3.41
C THR A 147 -4.82 10.19 -3.87
N PHE A 148 -4.67 9.66 -5.08
CA PHE A 148 -5.57 8.65 -5.68
C PHE A 148 -5.03 7.21 -5.58
N SER A 149 -3.93 6.99 -4.86
CA SER A 149 -3.25 5.69 -4.81
C SER A 149 -4.01 4.59 -4.08
N GLY A 150 -4.82 4.96 -3.07
CA GLY A 150 -5.61 4.04 -2.25
C GLY A 150 -7.10 4.07 -2.60
N LEU A 151 -7.87 3.24 -1.89
CA LEU A 151 -9.33 3.22 -2.01
C LEU A 151 -9.96 4.55 -1.56
N GLU A 152 -9.41 5.12 -0.50
CA GLU A 152 -9.79 6.42 0.03
C GLU A 152 -8.82 7.51 -0.42
N ARG A 153 -9.36 8.65 -0.80
CA ARG A 153 -8.56 9.80 -1.23
C ARG A 153 -7.88 10.43 -0.02
N LYS A 154 -6.56 10.54 -0.07
CA LYS A 154 -5.78 11.29 0.93
C LYS A 154 -5.88 12.80 0.69
N ASN A 155 -5.95 13.56 1.77
CA ASN A 155 -6.01 15.03 1.72
C ASN A 155 -4.67 15.67 1.29
N ARG A 156 -3.54 15.07 1.68
CA ARG A 156 -2.20 15.56 1.33
C ARG A 156 -1.32 14.41 0.88
N PRO A 157 -0.51 14.58 -0.19
CA PRO A 157 0.42 13.55 -0.64
C PRO A 157 1.75 13.53 0.13
N ARG A 158 2.05 14.60 0.88
CA ARG A 158 3.31 14.82 1.60
C ARG A 158 3.07 15.41 2.99
N GLY A 159 4.03 15.20 3.88
CA GLY A 159 4.03 15.74 5.24
C GLY A 159 3.31 14.86 6.28
N ASP A 160 2.87 13.67 5.88
CA ASP A 160 2.36 12.69 6.84
C ASP A 160 3.49 12.13 7.70
N ARG A 161 3.14 11.75 8.94
CA ARG A 161 4.07 11.06 9.83
C ARG A 161 4.55 9.74 9.21
N LYS A 162 3.63 8.93 8.67
CA LYS A 162 3.94 7.64 8.03
C LYS A 162 4.89 7.81 6.84
N SER A 163 4.70 8.82 6.00
CA SER A 163 5.60 9.05 4.85
C SER A 163 6.98 9.52 5.27
N THR A 164 7.07 10.31 6.34
CA THR A 164 8.35 10.73 6.92
C THR A 164 9.10 9.56 7.56
N GLU A 165 8.39 8.65 8.23
CA GLU A 165 8.96 7.42 8.80
C GLU A 165 9.53 6.52 7.68
N ILE A 166 8.74 6.25 6.63
CA ILE A 166 9.21 5.46 5.47
C ILE A 166 10.41 6.12 4.79
N SER A 167 10.39 7.45 4.61
CA SER A 167 11.52 8.19 4.04
C SER A 167 12.81 7.95 4.82
N ARG A 168 12.74 8.01 6.17
CA ARG A 168 13.89 7.75 7.04
C ARG A 168 14.34 6.28 7.02
N LEU A 169 13.41 5.33 6.89
CA LEU A 169 13.76 3.92 6.76
C LEU A 169 14.50 3.65 5.44
N LEU A 170 14.04 4.25 4.34
CA LEU A 170 14.72 4.18 3.04
C LEU A 170 16.10 4.85 3.09
N GLU A 171 16.20 6.03 3.70
CA GLU A 171 17.48 6.75 3.87
C GLU A 171 18.50 5.87 4.61
N LYS A 172 18.13 5.30 5.76
CA LYS A 172 19.00 4.40 6.52
C LYS A 172 19.35 3.12 5.76
N ALA A 173 18.39 2.55 5.03
CA ALA A 173 18.63 1.34 4.25
C ALA A 173 19.68 1.59 3.16
N PHE A 174 19.50 2.65 2.37
CA PHE A 174 20.40 2.96 1.26
C PHE A 174 21.74 3.57 1.70
N GLU A 175 21.83 4.18 2.89
CA GLU A 175 23.11 4.58 3.49
C GLU A 175 24.06 3.40 3.69
N SER A 176 23.53 2.21 4.02
CA SER A 176 24.34 1.00 4.18
C SER A 176 24.69 0.30 2.86
N VAL A 177 23.89 0.51 1.81
CA VAL A 177 23.99 -0.17 0.51
C VAL A 177 24.88 0.59 -0.47
N ILE A 178 24.76 1.92 -0.51
CA ILE A 178 25.54 2.80 -1.39
C ILE A 178 26.96 2.96 -0.82
N LEU A 179 27.96 2.97 -1.71
CA LEU A 179 29.35 3.23 -1.32
C LEU A 179 29.57 4.73 -1.13
N THR A 180 29.11 5.25 0.01
CA THR A 180 29.11 6.69 0.33
C THR A 180 30.51 7.31 0.44
N GLU A 181 31.53 6.49 0.71
CA GLU A 181 32.95 6.89 0.76
C GLU A 181 33.49 7.31 -0.62
N SER A 182 32.88 6.83 -1.71
CA SER A 182 33.30 7.19 -3.07
C SER A 182 32.90 8.61 -3.48
N PHE A 183 31.97 9.25 -2.75
CA PHE A 183 31.45 10.59 -3.07
C PHE A 183 31.45 11.51 -1.84
N PRO A 184 32.63 11.94 -1.37
CA PRO A 184 32.71 12.87 -0.25
C PRO A 184 32.11 14.23 -0.65
N ARG A 185 31.36 14.86 0.28
CA ARG A 185 30.72 16.18 0.09
C ARG A 185 29.63 16.23 -0.98
N SER A 186 29.23 15.09 -1.53
CA SER A 186 28.11 15.00 -2.48
C SER A 186 26.81 14.66 -1.78
N GLN A 187 25.70 14.90 -2.48
CA GLN A 187 24.36 14.52 -2.06
C GLN A 187 23.70 13.71 -3.19
N ILE A 188 23.01 12.63 -2.82
CA ILE A 188 22.18 11.82 -3.72
C ILE A 188 20.74 11.93 -3.24
N ASP A 189 19.87 12.39 -4.14
CA ASP A 189 18.45 12.58 -3.84
C ASP A 189 17.62 11.48 -4.51
N ILE A 190 16.87 10.76 -3.69
CA ILE A 190 16.04 9.64 -4.11
C ILE A 190 14.58 10.01 -3.87
N PHE A 191 13.79 10.07 -4.93
CA PHE A 191 12.36 10.34 -4.86
C PHE A 191 11.57 9.08 -5.19
N CYS A 192 10.77 8.61 -4.23
CA CYS A 192 9.87 7.48 -4.40
C CYS A 192 8.42 7.96 -4.33
N GLU A 193 7.67 7.76 -5.40
CA GLU A 193 6.26 8.08 -5.46
C GLU A 193 5.42 6.83 -5.72
N VAL A 194 4.53 6.53 -4.77
CA VAL A 194 3.54 5.45 -4.91
C VAL A 194 2.33 5.97 -5.65
N ILE A 195 2.16 5.52 -6.88
CA ILE A 195 1.05 5.88 -7.78
C ILE A 195 -0.21 5.09 -7.42
N GLN A 196 -0.05 3.79 -7.16
CA GLN A 196 -1.12 2.88 -6.75
C GLN A 196 -0.61 1.98 -5.63
N GLY A 197 -1.35 1.89 -4.51
CA GLY A 197 -0.93 1.14 -3.34
C GLY A 197 -1.85 -0.05 -3.06
N ASP A 198 -1.36 -1.26 -3.31
CA ASP A 198 -2.04 -2.53 -3.02
C ASP A 198 -1.20 -3.41 -2.08
N GLY A 199 -0.74 -2.84 -0.97
CA GLY A 199 0.07 -3.51 0.05
C GLY A 199 1.56 -3.56 -0.28
N SER A 200 2.38 -3.83 0.74
CA SER A 200 3.84 -3.97 0.64
C SER A 200 4.54 -2.74 0.04
N ASN A 201 4.02 -1.53 0.32
CA ASN A 201 4.52 -0.28 -0.26
C ASN A 201 5.99 -0.01 0.05
N LEU A 202 6.43 -0.30 1.29
CA LEU A 202 7.83 -0.12 1.70
C LEU A 202 8.77 -1.03 0.90
N ALA A 203 8.43 -2.32 0.79
CA ALA A 203 9.21 -3.29 0.02
C ALA A 203 9.28 -2.92 -1.46
N ALA A 204 8.15 -2.52 -2.06
CA ALA A 204 8.11 -2.06 -3.45
C ALA A 204 8.99 -0.83 -3.69
N CYS A 205 9.04 0.11 -2.73
CA CYS A 205 9.91 1.28 -2.82
C CYS A 205 11.40 0.93 -2.73
N VAL A 206 11.79 0.00 -1.85
CA VAL A 206 13.18 -0.48 -1.78
C VAL A 206 13.58 -1.11 -3.12
N ASN A 207 12.75 -2.00 -3.67
CA ASN A 207 13.01 -2.68 -4.95
C ASN A 207 13.11 -1.69 -6.12
N ALA A 208 12.23 -0.69 -6.16
CA ALA A 208 12.25 0.34 -7.20
C ALA A 208 13.49 1.24 -7.07
N THR A 209 13.88 1.57 -5.84
CA THR A 209 15.06 2.41 -5.57
C THR A 209 16.35 1.70 -5.94
N SER A 210 16.49 0.41 -5.59
CA SER A 210 17.72 -0.34 -5.92
C SER A 210 17.93 -0.45 -7.42
N LEU A 211 16.84 -0.63 -8.18
CA LEU A 211 16.86 -0.60 -9.64
C LEU A 211 17.16 0.79 -10.20
N ALA A 212 16.57 1.86 -9.66
CA ALA A 212 16.83 3.23 -10.11
C ALA A 212 18.28 3.67 -9.84
N LEU A 213 18.87 3.25 -8.72
CA LEU A 213 20.29 3.46 -8.41
C LEU A 213 21.20 2.72 -9.38
N ALA A 214 20.83 1.50 -9.76
CA ALA A 214 21.56 0.72 -10.77
C ALA A 214 21.49 1.36 -12.16
N ASP A 215 20.34 1.92 -12.54
CA ASP A 215 20.16 2.68 -13.79
C ASP A 215 20.99 3.97 -13.80
N ALA A 216 21.08 4.68 -12.66
CA ALA A 216 21.94 5.85 -12.49
C ALA A 216 23.45 5.53 -12.53
N GLY A 217 23.83 4.25 -12.47
CA GLY A 217 25.25 3.85 -12.41
C GLY A 217 25.95 4.22 -11.11
N ILE A 218 25.19 4.40 -10.01
CA ILE A 218 25.78 4.74 -8.70
C ILE A 218 26.40 3.47 -8.09
N PRO A 219 27.67 3.51 -7.66
CA PRO A 219 28.34 2.37 -7.06
C PRO A 219 27.67 1.96 -5.73
N MET A 220 27.23 0.71 -5.69
CA MET A 220 26.52 0.10 -4.58
C MET A 220 27.09 -1.30 -4.30
N LYS A 221 26.99 -1.77 -3.05
CA LYS A 221 27.45 -3.11 -2.66
C LYS A 221 26.71 -4.22 -3.42
N GLY A 222 25.47 -3.95 -3.83
CA GLY A 222 24.62 -4.91 -4.50
C GLY A 222 23.16 -4.45 -4.59
N ILE A 223 22.37 -5.09 -5.45
CA ILE A 223 20.93 -4.81 -5.58
C ILE A 223 20.22 -5.23 -4.30
N ALA A 224 19.58 -4.27 -3.64
CA ALA A 224 18.73 -4.54 -2.49
C ALA A 224 17.36 -5.08 -2.95
N SER A 225 16.93 -6.18 -2.37
CA SER A 225 15.59 -6.74 -2.54
C SER A 225 14.87 -6.76 -1.20
N ALA A 226 13.58 -6.47 -1.22
CA ALA A 226 12.74 -6.45 -0.04
C ALA A 226 11.41 -7.14 -0.29
N ALA A 227 10.90 -7.76 0.76
CA ALA A 227 9.60 -8.39 0.80
C ALA A 227 8.94 -8.17 2.16
N THR A 228 7.61 -8.04 2.14
CA THR A 228 6.80 -8.01 3.35
C THR A 228 6.18 -9.37 3.55
N CYS A 229 6.31 -9.95 4.74
CA CYS A 229 5.65 -11.17 5.14
C CYS A 229 4.75 -10.93 6.34
N GLY A 230 3.65 -11.64 6.43
CA GLY A 230 2.77 -11.66 7.59
C GLY A 230 2.59 -13.06 8.12
N ILE A 231 1.89 -13.18 9.24
CA ILE A 231 1.48 -14.47 9.79
C ILE A 231 -0.03 -14.51 9.97
N VAL A 232 -0.63 -15.60 9.54
CA VAL A 232 -2.05 -15.90 9.72
C VAL A 232 -2.17 -17.31 10.28
N GLU A 233 -2.82 -17.46 11.43
CA GLU A 233 -3.12 -18.78 12.02
C GLU A 233 -1.92 -19.73 12.00
N THR A 234 -0.74 -19.23 12.41
CA THR A 234 0.57 -19.92 12.43
C THR A 234 1.29 -20.13 11.09
N LYS A 235 0.68 -19.80 9.95
CA LYS A 235 1.29 -19.93 8.62
C LYS A 235 1.87 -18.59 8.15
N PRO A 236 3.13 -18.55 7.68
CA PRO A 236 3.67 -17.34 7.06
C PRO A 236 3.01 -17.11 5.70
N ILE A 237 2.61 -15.87 5.45
CA ILE A 237 2.11 -15.39 4.17
C ILE A 237 3.10 -14.37 3.63
N VAL A 238 3.44 -14.50 2.36
CA VAL A 238 4.40 -13.67 1.66
C VAL A 238 3.67 -12.62 0.81
N ASP A 239 4.22 -11.41 0.70
CA ASP A 239 3.71 -10.32 -0.15
C ASP A 239 2.23 -10.02 0.14
N LEU A 240 2.02 -9.34 1.26
CA LEU A 240 0.70 -8.93 1.73
C LEU A 240 0.08 -7.87 0.81
N THR A 241 -1.21 -8.02 0.55
CA THR A 241 -2.04 -7.05 -0.16
C THR A 241 -2.61 -6.00 0.80
N SER A 242 -3.14 -4.88 0.27
CA SER A 242 -3.79 -3.85 1.11
C SER A 242 -4.98 -4.39 1.92
N ARG A 243 -5.63 -5.46 1.44
CA ARG A 243 -6.75 -6.10 2.16
C ARG A 243 -6.27 -6.92 3.36
N GLU A 244 -5.09 -7.53 3.23
CA GLU A 244 -4.48 -8.34 4.29
C GLU A 244 -3.62 -7.48 5.23
N GLU A 245 -3.14 -6.31 4.79
CA GLU A 245 -2.47 -5.32 5.63
C GLU A 245 -3.49 -4.56 6.51
N THR A 246 -4.25 -5.30 7.32
CA THR A 246 -5.08 -4.74 8.39
C THR A 246 -4.23 -4.53 9.65
N ASP A 247 -4.53 -3.50 10.44
CA ASP A 247 -3.82 -3.15 11.69
C ASP A 247 -3.81 -4.27 12.76
N LEU A 248 -4.50 -5.38 12.54
CA LEU A 248 -4.53 -6.54 13.43
C LEU A 248 -3.44 -7.57 13.11
N LEU A 249 -2.98 -7.64 11.86
CA LEU A 249 -2.09 -8.71 11.40
C LEU A 249 -0.62 -8.37 11.64
N PRO A 250 0.18 -9.26 12.25
CA PRO A 250 1.61 -9.04 12.39
C PRO A 250 2.26 -9.11 11.02
N ARG A 251 3.06 -8.09 10.68
CA ARG A 251 3.84 -8.07 9.45
C ARG A 251 5.28 -7.65 9.69
N VAL A 252 6.18 -8.28 8.94
CA VAL A 252 7.61 -8.00 8.92
C VAL A 252 8.00 -7.63 7.50
N THR A 253 8.50 -6.42 7.30
CA THR A 253 9.18 -6.03 6.07
C THR A 253 10.67 -6.24 6.26
N LEU A 254 11.28 -7.03 5.38
CA LEU A 254 12.70 -7.34 5.43
C LEU A 254 13.36 -6.93 4.09
N ALA A 255 14.57 -6.38 4.15
CA ALA A 255 15.38 -6.09 2.97
C ALA A 255 16.78 -6.73 3.07
N THR A 256 17.23 -7.37 2.00
CA THR A 256 18.53 -8.04 1.87
C THR A 256 19.34 -7.49 0.71
N ILE A 257 20.67 -7.65 0.76
CA ILE A 257 21.57 -7.33 -0.36
C ILE A 257 21.83 -8.58 -1.19
N CYS A 258 21.62 -8.52 -2.52
CA CYS A 258 22.00 -9.54 -3.48
C CYS A 258 21.49 -10.97 -3.18
N GLY A 259 20.33 -11.11 -2.53
CA GLY A 259 19.82 -12.41 -2.09
C GLY A 259 20.72 -13.12 -1.06
N ARG A 260 21.68 -12.41 -0.44
CA ARG A 260 22.49 -12.91 0.67
C ARG A 260 21.73 -12.78 1.98
N ASP A 261 22.20 -13.49 3.00
CA ASP A 261 21.68 -13.41 4.37
C ASP A 261 21.95 -12.07 5.09
N GLU A 262 22.64 -11.13 4.44
CA GLU A 262 22.90 -9.81 5.01
C GLU A 262 21.63 -8.94 4.94
N VAL A 263 21.06 -8.69 6.11
CA VAL A 263 19.83 -7.91 6.28
C VAL A 263 20.17 -6.43 6.48
N ILE A 264 19.59 -5.57 5.64
CA ILE A 264 19.77 -4.12 5.68
C ILE A 264 18.75 -3.47 6.61
N LEU A 265 17.50 -3.88 6.46
CA LEU A 265 16.34 -3.24 7.05
C LEU A 265 15.38 -4.32 7.52
N VAL A 266 14.89 -4.16 8.74
CA VAL A 266 13.77 -4.93 9.28
C VAL A 266 12.79 -3.95 9.90
N GLU A 267 11.54 -4.04 9.49
CA GLU A 267 10.42 -3.33 10.09
C GLU A 267 9.39 -4.36 10.54
N LEU A 268 9.21 -4.52 11.85
CA LEU A 268 8.11 -5.28 12.43
C LEU A 268 6.99 -4.33 12.79
N GLN A 269 5.78 -4.61 12.31
CA GLN A 269 4.56 -3.95 12.75
C GLN A 269 3.62 -4.95 13.43
N ASN A 270 2.92 -4.46 14.45
CA ASN A 270 2.02 -5.19 15.32
C ASN A 270 2.73 -6.25 16.21
N ARG A 271 1.95 -6.85 17.12
CA ARG A 271 2.45 -7.77 18.13
C ARG A 271 2.63 -9.15 17.51
N LEU A 272 3.83 -9.71 17.64
CA LEU A 272 4.17 -11.06 17.18
C LEU A 272 4.75 -11.86 18.35
N HIS A 273 4.33 -13.11 18.50
CA HIS A 273 4.94 -14.03 19.46
C HIS A 273 6.34 -14.43 19.00
N ILE A 274 7.29 -14.53 19.94
CA ILE A 274 8.71 -14.75 19.62
C ILE A 274 8.95 -16.06 18.84
N ASP A 275 8.19 -17.11 19.15
CA ASP A 275 8.30 -18.42 18.48
C ASP A 275 8.00 -18.36 16.98
N HIS A 276 7.19 -17.39 16.56
CA HIS A 276 6.82 -17.22 15.16
C HIS A 276 7.74 -16.26 14.40
N LEU A 277 8.59 -15.51 15.10
CA LEU A 277 9.47 -14.52 14.47
C LEU A 277 10.49 -15.19 13.55
N SER A 278 11.12 -16.29 13.98
CA SER A 278 12.10 -17.02 13.15
C SER A 278 11.47 -17.51 11.85
N VAL A 279 10.32 -18.16 11.93
CA VAL A 279 9.58 -18.70 10.78
C VAL A 279 9.23 -17.61 9.77
N VAL A 280 8.75 -16.45 10.25
CA VAL A 280 8.39 -15.32 9.37
C VAL A 280 9.64 -14.67 8.76
N MET A 281 10.72 -14.54 9.51
CA MET A 281 11.97 -13.99 9.00
C MET A 281 12.59 -14.89 7.93
N ASP A 282 12.60 -16.21 8.13
CA ASP A 282 13.12 -17.17 7.15
C ASP A 282 12.29 -17.16 5.86
N ALA A 283 10.97 -17.10 5.98
CA ALA A 283 10.07 -16.94 4.83
C ALA A 283 10.32 -15.61 4.09
N ALA A 284 10.55 -14.51 4.82
CA ALA A 284 10.86 -13.22 4.24
C ALA A 284 12.20 -13.21 3.51
N LYS A 285 13.22 -13.85 4.06
CA LYS A 285 14.53 -14.02 3.40
C LYS A 285 14.44 -14.82 2.11
N ALA A 286 13.76 -15.98 2.15
CA ALA A 286 13.53 -16.80 0.96
C ALA A 286 12.84 -15.99 -0.15
N THR A 287 11.81 -15.22 0.23
CA THR A 287 11.11 -14.34 -0.71
C THR A 287 12.02 -13.24 -1.27
N CYS A 288 12.87 -12.63 -0.43
CA CYS A 288 13.80 -11.62 -0.89
C CYS A 288 14.79 -12.18 -1.92
N ALA A 289 15.18 -13.45 -1.80
CA ALA A 289 15.99 -14.14 -2.81
C ALA A 289 15.22 -14.31 -4.13
N ASP A 290 13.96 -14.77 -4.09
CA ASP A 290 13.12 -14.92 -5.30
C ASP A 290 12.91 -13.57 -6.03
N VAL A 291 12.65 -12.52 -5.24
CA VAL A 291 12.50 -11.16 -5.77
C VAL A 291 13.83 -10.67 -6.36
N TYR A 292 14.95 -10.94 -5.71
CA TYR A 292 16.27 -10.56 -6.22
C TYR A 292 16.55 -11.21 -7.59
N GLU A 293 16.23 -12.49 -7.78
CA GLU A 293 16.42 -13.16 -9.07
C GLU A 293 15.64 -12.46 -10.18
N CYS A 294 14.38 -12.09 -9.91
CA CYS A 294 13.55 -11.33 -10.84
C CYS A 294 14.16 -9.95 -11.17
N LEU A 295 14.61 -9.20 -10.16
CA LEU A 295 15.23 -7.89 -10.35
C LEU A 295 16.57 -7.98 -11.11
N ALA A 296 17.38 -9.00 -10.81
CA ALA A 296 18.67 -9.22 -11.46
C ALA A 296 18.52 -9.52 -12.95
N VAL A 297 17.53 -10.34 -13.33
CA VAL A 297 17.22 -10.61 -14.74
C VAL A 297 16.86 -9.31 -15.47
N VAL A 298 16.02 -8.47 -14.87
CA VAL A 298 15.64 -7.20 -15.51
C VAL A 298 16.80 -6.24 -15.63
N ALA A 299 17.63 -6.10 -14.59
CA ALA A 299 18.82 -5.27 -14.63
C ALA A 299 19.79 -5.72 -15.74
N GLN A 300 20.01 -7.03 -15.88
CA GLN A 300 20.84 -7.58 -16.96
C GLN A 300 20.25 -7.35 -18.35
N GLN A 301 18.93 -7.50 -18.51
CA GLN A 301 18.26 -7.21 -19.78
C GLN A 301 18.38 -5.75 -20.17
N HIS A 302 18.23 -4.84 -19.22
CA HIS A 302 18.39 -3.40 -19.44
C HIS A 302 19.83 -3.06 -19.84
N LEU A 303 20.83 -3.60 -19.12
CA LEU A 303 22.24 -3.43 -19.50
C LEU A 303 22.53 -3.94 -20.91
N LYS A 304 21.98 -5.10 -21.30
CA LYS A 304 22.10 -5.63 -22.66
C LYS A 304 21.41 -4.74 -23.70
N ALA A 305 20.29 -4.13 -23.37
CA ALA A 305 19.60 -3.20 -24.26
C ALA A 305 20.38 -1.87 -24.42
N CYS A 306 21.07 -1.42 -23.38
CA CYS A 306 21.92 -0.22 -23.41
C CYS A 306 23.28 -0.45 -24.05
N ALA A 307 23.85 -1.66 -23.95
CA ALA A 307 25.16 -2.02 -24.52
C ALA A 307 25.37 -1.62 -26.01
N PRO A 308 24.44 -1.89 -26.96
CA PRO A 308 24.63 -1.49 -28.35
C PRO A 308 24.60 0.04 -28.57
N ILE A 309 24.00 0.80 -27.64
CA ILE A 309 23.95 2.27 -27.71
C ILE A 309 25.31 2.86 -27.33
N LEU A 310 26.07 2.19 -26.45
CA LEU A 310 27.39 2.62 -26.01
C LEU A 310 28.50 2.31 -27.03
N GLY A 311 28.25 1.39 -27.97
CA GLY A 311 29.18 1.06 -29.05
C GLY A 311 30.42 0.27 -28.62
N ASN A 312 30.98 -0.50 -29.56
CA ASN A 312 32.28 -1.16 -29.43
C ASN A 312 33.42 -0.15 -29.32
#